data_AF-A0A358CWD2-F1
#
_entry.id   AF-A0A358CWD2-F1
#
_cell.length_a   1.000
_cell.length_b   1.000
_cell.length_c   1.000
_cell.angle_alpha   90.00
_cell.angle_beta   90.00
_cell.angle_gamma   90.00
#
_symmetry.space_group_name_H-M   'P 1'
#
loop_
_entity.id
_entity.type
_entity.pdbx_description
1 polymer ?
#
loop_
_entity_poly.entity_id
_entity_poly.type
_entity_poly.pdbx_seq_one_letter_code
_entity_poly.pdbx_strand_id
1 'polypeptide(L)'
;MQNQLLDIPQENQLSRKLRRTIAWNVVISIVRQSRFRFGLVLILSLIFWAAVFCLFYDAFSFIDSMHAEVMSLLFNTFFSALMVMMAFSTGILMYGGLYRSGESSFLLTCPLRAEAIHAHKFTEALWFSSWGFVLLGSPMLIAYGIVRDAPWSFFLMLIPFIVTFVIIPASIGSILCMLVVAGLPRLRLHALSISLAIVATGILWVSWA
;
A
#
# COMPACT_ATOMS: atom_id res chain seq x y z
N MET A 1 29.71 -23.06 17.89
CA MET A 1 29.53 -21.76 18.58
C MET A 1 28.06 -21.42 18.52
N GLN A 2 27.37 -21.47 19.67
CA GLN A 2 25.94 -21.24 19.79
C GLN A 2 25.56 -19.84 19.30
N ASN A 3 24.67 -19.78 18.31
CA ASN A 3 23.93 -18.58 17.92
C ASN A 3 23.04 -18.15 19.10
N GLN A 4 23.59 -17.36 20.03
CA GLN A 4 22.76 -16.58 20.94
C GLN A 4 22.09 -15.48 20.12
N LEU A 5 20.85 -15.74 19.73
CA LEU A 5 19.92 -14.70 19.32
C LEU A 5 19.90 -13.61 20.41
N LEU A 6 20.08 -12.35 20.01
CA LEU A 6 20.04 -11.21 20.92
C LEU A 6 18.73 -11.20 21.71
N ASP A 7 18.80 -10.78 22.97
CA ASP A 7 17.65 -10.73 23.86
C ASP A 7 16.60 -9.70 23.36
N ILE A 8 15.32 -10.04 23.47
CA ILE A 8 14.16 -9.34 22.86
C ILE A 8 14.17 -7.81 23.09
N PRO A 9 14.49 -7.28 24.29
CA PRO A 9 14.47 -5.84 24.51
C PRO A 9 15.68 -5.12 23.88
N GLN A 10 16.84 -5.78 23.78
CA GLN A 10 18.08 -5.17 23.25
C GLN A 10 18.04 -5.08 21.72
N GLU A 11 17.51 -6.10 21.04
CA GLU A 11 17.30 -6.13 19.57
C GLU A 11 16.33 -5.02 19.12
N ASN A 12 15.24 -4.82 19.89
CA ASN A 12 14.26 -3.76 19.63
C ASN A 12 14.83 -2.35 19.85
N GLN A 13 15.68 -2.15 20.85
CA GLN A 13 16.28 -0.84 21.13
C GLN A 13 17.34 -0.45 20.10
N LEU A 14 18.22 -1.37 19.74
CA LEU A 14 19.26 -1.13 18.72
C LEU A 14 18.64 -0.89 17.35
N SER A 15 17.67 -1.71 16.95
CA SER A 15 17.01 -1.53 15.66
C SER A 15 16.14 -0.27 15.61
N ARG A 16 15.50 0.15 16.72
CA ARG A 16 14.82 1.45 16.81
C ARG A 16 15.78 2.62 16.70
N LYS A 17 16.93 2.57 17.37
CA LYS A 17 17.96 3.63 17.25
C LYS A 17 18.50 3.72 15.83
N LEU A 18 18.84 2.60 15.21
CA LEU A 18 19.35 2.57 13.84
C LEU A 18 18.30 3.09 12.84
N ARG A 19 17.05 2.62 12.94
CA ARG A 19 15.93 3.08 12.11
C ARG A 19 15.66 4.58 12.28
N ARG A 20 15.73 5.08 13.52
CA ARG A 20 15.52 6.50 13.82
C ARG A 20 16.65 7.35 13.24
N THR A 21 17.90 6.90 13.31
CA THR A 21 19.05 7.60 12.71
C THR A 21 19.00 7.57 11.18
N ILE A 22 18.63 6.45 10.56
CA ILE A 22 18.48 6.34 9.10
C ILE A 22 17.32 7.20 8.61
N ALA A 23 16.15 7.11 9.26
CA ALA A 23 15.01 7.96 8.92
C ALA A 23 15.35 9.44 9.07
N TRP A 24 16.06 9.82 10.14
CA TRP A 24 16.50 11.19 10.36
C TRP A 24 17.49 11.66 9.27
N ASN A 25 18.43 10.81 8.88
CA ASN A 25 19.39 11.12 7.82
C ASN A 25 18.75 11.19 6.44
N VAL A 26 17.72 10.37 6.16
CA VAL A 26 16.94 10.41 4.92
C VAL A 26 16.05 11.65 4.87
N VAL A 27 15.38 11.99 5.96
CA VAL A 27 14.59 13.23 6.05
C VAL A 27 15.50 14.44 5.87
N ILE A 28 16.65 14.48 6.54
CA ILE A 28 17.62 15.56 6.38
C ILE A 28 18.18 15.61 4.95
N SER A 29 18.46 14.47 4.30
CA SER A 29 18.97 14.47 2.93
C SER A 29 17.93 14.95 1.92
N ILE A 30 16.66 14.55 2.07
CA ILE A 30 15.54 15.01 1.24
C ILE A 30 15.29 16.51 1.42
N VAL A 31 15.28 16.97 2.68
CA VAL A 31 15.08 18.39 3.02
C VAL A 31 16.26 19.25 2.55
N ARG A 32 17.49 18.73 2.57
CA ARG A 32 18.69 19.48 2.19
C ARG A 32 18.97 19.47 0.68
N GLN A 33 18.57 18.43 -0.06
CA GLN A 33 18.75 18.36 -1.52
C GLN A 33 17.56 18.89 -2.34
N SER A 34 16.35 19.03 -1.79
CA SER A 34 15.17 19.29 -2.65
C SER A 34 14.01 20.06 -2.03
N ARG A 35 14.31 21.15 -1.31
CA ARG A 35 13.29 22.08 -0.76
C ARG A 35 12.26 22.51 -1.82
N PHE A 36 12.69 22.70 -3.06
CA PHE A 36 11.82 23.08 -4.17
C PHE A 36 10.89 21.94 -4.62
N ARG A 37 11.40 20.71 -4.76
CA ARG A 37 10.58 19.56 -5.18
C ARG A 37 9.55 19.19 -4.12
N PHE A 38 9.94 19.19 -2.85
CA PHE A 38 9.02 18.91 -1.75
C PHE A 38 7.90 19.97 -1.64
N GLY A 39 8.27 21.26 -1.75
CA GLY A 39 7.30 22.35 -1.78
C GLY A 39 6.32 22.23 -2.96
N LEU A 40 6.83 21.91 -4.16
CA LEU A 40 6.01 21.73 -5.35
C LEU A 40 5.03 20.56 -5.21
N VAL A 41 5.46 19.41 -4.68
CA VAL A 41 4.57 18.27 -4.43
C VAL A 41 3.48 18.61 -3.43
N LEU A 42 3.80 19.32 -2.35
CA LEU A 42 2.80 19.76 -1.38
C LEU A 42 1.78 20.73 -1.98
N ILE A 43 2.25 21.73 -2.73
CA ILE A 43 1.36 22.71 -3.39
C ILE A 43 0.45 22.02 -4.39
N LEU A 44 0.99 21.18 -5.28
CA LEU A 44 0.20 20.45 -6.26
C LEU A 44 -0.80 19.49 -5.60
N SER A 45 -0.39 18.82 -4.51
CA SER A 45 -1.30 17.95 -3.74
C SER A 45 -2.44 18.73 -3.11
N LEU A 46 -2.17 19.93 -2.57
CA LEU A 46 -3.20 20.81 -1.99
C LEU A 46 -4.15 21.35 -3.07
N ILE A 47 -3.62 21.79 -4.22
CA ILE A 47 -4.43 22.25 -5.35
C ILE A 47 -5.32 21.11 -5.86
N PHE A 48 -4.74 19.92 -6.05
CA PHE A 48 -5.49 18.74 -6.47
C PHE A 48 -6.59 18.39 -5.46
N TRP A 49 -6.25 18.37 -4.17
CA TRP A 49 -7.21 18.09 -3.10
C TRP A 49 -8.36 19.10 -3.09
N ALA A 50 -8.07 20.40 -3.22
CA ALA A 50 -9.08 21.45 -3.27
C ALA A 50 -9.96 21.35 -4.53
N ALA A 51 -9.36 21.08 -5.70
CA ALA A 51 -10.11 20.90 -6.94
C ALA A 51 -11.07 19.70 -6.84
N VAL A 52 -10.59 18.56 -6.34
CA VAL A 52 -11.42 17.36 -6.12
C VAL A 52 -12.51 17.63 -5.10
N PHE A 53 -12.21 18.36 -4.03
CA PHE A 53 -13.20 18.79 -3.05
C PHE A 53 -14.33 19.62 -3.69
N CYS A 54 -14.00 20.65 -4.47
CA CYS A 54 -15.00 21.46 -5.16
C CYS A 54 -15.87 20.61 -6.10
N LEU A 55 -15.26 19.70 -6.88
CA LEU A 55 -15.99 18.82 -7.77
C LEU A 55 -16.98 17.91 -7.02
N PHE A 56 -16.58 17.32 -5.90
CA PHE A 56 -17.48 16.50 -5.10
C PHE A 56 -18.57 17.31 -4.41
N TYR A 57 -18.24 18.51 -3.93
CA TYR A 57 -19.22 19.42 -3.32
C TYR A 57 -20.32 19.80 -4.33
N ASP A 58 -19.92 20.19 -5.54
CA ASP A 58 -20.87 20.50 -6.63
C ASP A 58 -21.67 19.27 -7.05
N ALA A 59 -21.02 18.10 -7.16
CA ALA A 59 -21.70 16.86 -7.50
C ALA A 59 -22.75 16.45 -6.44
N PHE A 60 -22.41 16.54 -5.15
CA PHE A 60 -23.33 16.16 -4.08
C PHE A 60 -24.46 17.16 -3.88
N SER A 61 -24.19 18.46 -4.01
CA SER A 61 -25.26 19.48 -3.94
C SER A 61 -26.24 19.35 -5.10
N PHE A 62 -25.78 18.95 -6.29
CA PHE A 62 -26.65 18.63 -7.42
C PHE A 62 -27.47 17.35 -7.17
N ILE A 63 -26.83 16.28 -6.67
CA ILE A 63 -27.47 14.98 -6.42
C ILE A 63 -28.45 15.02 -5.23
N ASP A 64 -28.32 15.96 -4.28
CA ASP A 64 -29.25 16.08 -3.15
C ASP A 64 -30.71 16.27 -3.60
N SER A 65 -30.91 16.82 -4.80
CA SER A 65 -32.23 16.95 -5.43
C SER A 65 -32.82 15.64 -5.98
N MET A 66 -32.01 14.57 -6.10
CA MET A 66 -32.33 13.33 -6.83
C MET A 66 -31.98 12.08 -5.99
N HIS A 67 -32.93 11.61 -5.18
CA HIS A 67 -33.02 10.27 -4.56
C HIS A 67 -31.80 9.75 -3.74
N ALA A 68 -32.04 9.45 -2.46
CA ALA A 68 -31.03 8.99 -1.49
C ALA A 68 -30.33 7.66 -1.85
N GLU A 69 -30.93 6.80 -2.69
CA GLU A 69 -30.36 5.49 -3.06
C GLU A 69 -29.11 5.60 -3.94
N VAL A 70 -28.98 6.67 -4.73
CA VAL A 70 -27.81 6.86 -5.61
C VAL A 70 -26.55 7.09 -4.77
N MET A 71 -26.69 7.79 -3.65
CA MET A 71 -25.58 8.14 -2.78
C MET A 71 -24.93 6.90 -2.15
N SER A 72 -25.74 5.96 -1.63
CA SER A 72 -25.22 4.74 -1.02
C SER A 72 -24.50 3.85 -2.04
N LEU A 73 -25.03 3.76 -3.27
CA LEU A 73 -24.39 3.01 -4.35
C LEU A 73 -23.06 3.65 -4.78
N LEU A 74 -23.00 4.98 -4.88
CA LEU A 74 -21.78 5.70 -5.22
C LEU A 74 -20.69 5.47 -4.18
N PHE A 75 -20.99 5.63 -2.88
CA PHE A 75 -20.03 5.37 -1.81
C PHE A 75 -19.59 3.90 -1.80
N ASN A 76 -20.51 2.95 -1.89
CA ASN A 76 -20.18 1.54 -1.88
C ASN A 76 -19.26 1.17 -3.06
N THR A 77 -19.60 1.61 -4.26
CA THR A 77 -18.80 1.34 -5.47
C THR A 77 -17.44 2.02 -5.39
N PHE A 78 -17.38 3.26 -4.94
CA PHE A 78 -16.13 4.03 -4.80
C PHE A 78 -15.19 3.40 -3.77
N PHE A 79 -15.67 3.14 -2.55
CA PHE A 79 -14.87 2.52 -1.50
C PHE A 79 -14.50 1.07 -1.84
N SER A 80 -15.38 0.31 -2.48
CA SER A 80 -15.05 -1.04 -2.97
C SER A 80 -13.92 -1.02 -4.00
N ALA A 81 -14.03 -0.14 -5.01
CA ALA A 81 -12.99 0.04 -6.02
C ALA A 81 -11.65 0.47 -5.40
N LEU A 82 -11.69 1.43 -4.47
CA LEU A 82 -10.50 1.86 -3.73
C LEU A 82 -9.89 0.73 -2.90
N MET A 83 -10.72 -0.06 -2.21
CA MET A 83 -10.26 -1.18 -1.38
C MET A 83 -9.52 -2.21 -2.23
N VAL A 84 -10.08 -2.59 -3.38
CA VAL A 84 -9.45 -3.51 -4.34
C VAL A 84 -8.13 -2.94 -4.85
N MET A 85 -8.15 -1.70 -5.36
CA MET A 85 -6.97 -1.04 -5.90
C MET A 85 -5.86 -0.91 -4.84
N MET A 86 -6.20 -0.53 -3.61
CA MET A 86 -5.26 -0.42 -2.50
C MET A 86 -4.66 -1.77 -2.11
N ALA A 87 -5.46 -2.84 -2.09
CA ALA A 87 -4.96 -4.18 -1.81
C ALA A 87 -3.94 -4.62 -2.88
N PHE A 88 -4.26 -4.41 -4.16
CA PHE A 88 -3.33 -4.71 -5.26
C PHE A 88 -2.06 -3.85 -5.21
N SER A 89 -2.20 -2.53 -5.04
CA SER A 89 -1.06 -1.61 -4.95
C SER A 89 -0.12 -1.97 -3.80
N THR A 90 -0.67 -2.22 -2.62
CA THR A 90 0.11 -2.62 -1.44
C THR A 90 0.79 -3.98 -1.68
N GLY A 91 0.09 -4.94 -2.30
CA GLY A 91 0.68 -6.24 -2.65
C GLY A 91 1.88 -6.12 -3.61
N ILE A 92 1.80 -5.26 -4.62
CA ILE A 92 2.89 -4.99 -5.57
C ILE A 92 4.07 -4.31 -4.87
N LEU A 93 3.81 -3.29 -4.03
CA LEU A 93 4.84 -2.61 -3.25
C LEU A 93 5.54 -3.57 -2.28
N MET A 94 4.78 -4.45 -1.63
CA MET A 94 5.32 -5.49 -0.76
C MET A 94 6.20 -6.48 -1.53
N TYR A 95 5.77 -6.90 -2.72
CA TYR A 95 6.55 -7.79 -3.56
C TYR A 95 7.89 -7.16 -3.97
N GLY A 96 7.84 -5.93 -4.48
CA GLY A 96 9.04 -5.18 -4.88
C GLY A 96 9.95 -4.89 -3.69
N GLY A 97 9.37 -4.54 -2.55
CA GLY A 97 10.07 -4.28 -1.30
C GLY A 97 10.78 -5.51 -0.76
N LEU A 98 10.07 -6.62 -0.53
CA LEU A 98 10.62 -7.81 0.13
C LEU A 98 11.49 -8.67 -0.78
N TYR A 99 11.11 -8.87 -2.04
CA TYR A 99 11.72 -9.91 -2.87
C TYR A 99 12.62 -9.36 -3.99
N ARG A 100 12.51 -8.07 -4.33
CA ARG A 100 13.26 -7.49 -5.46
C ARG A 100 14.23 -6.37 -5.06
N SER A 101 14.09 -5.79 -3.87
CA SER A 101 14.95 -4.68 -3.45
C SER A 101 16.29 -5.19 -2.90
N GLY A 102 17.38 -4.49 -3.23
CA GLY A 102 18.71 -4.78 -2.67
C GLY A 102 18.78 -4.53 -1.16
N GLU A 103 17.92 -3.67 -0.64
CA GLU A 103 17.80 -3.40 0.80
C GLU A 103 17.28 -4.62 1.56
N SER A 104 16.28 -5.33 1.03
CA SER A 104 15.78 -6.54 1.69
C SER A 104 16.82 -7.66 1.71
N SER A 105 17.63 -7.80 0.65
CA SER A 105 18.77 -8.73 0.67
C SER A 105 19.77 -8.41 1.77
N PHE A 106 20.04 -7.12 2.02
CA PHE A 106 20.91 -6.68 3.12
C PHE A 106 20.26 -6.89 4.50
N LEU A 107 18.96 -6.60 4.64
CA LEU A 107 18.25 -6.79 5.91
C LEU A 107 18.16 -8.27 6.31
N LEU A 108 18.11 -9.18 5.33
CA LEU A 108 18.11 -10.62 5.55
C LEU A 108 19.48 -11.19 6.00
N THR A 109 20.59 -10.48 5.74
CA THR A 109 21.91 -10.87 6.28
C THR A 109 22.17 -10.32 7.68
N CYS A 110 21.35 -9.36 8.14
CA CYS A 110 21.39 -8.87 9.50
C CYS A 110 20.71 -9.87 10.45
N PRO A 111 21.12 -9.95 11.72
CA PRO A 111 20.46 -10.78 12.74
C PRO A 111 19.16 -10.11 13.20
N LEU A 112 18.23 -9.91 12.26
CA LEU A 112 16.91 -9.33 12.48
C LEU A 112 15.83 -10.39 12.24
N ARG A 113 14.79 -10.40 13.08
CA ARG A 113 13.63 -11.26 12.87
C ARG A 113 12.91 -10.94 11.56
N ALA A 114 12.45 -11.98 10.85
CA ALA A 114 11.68 -11.85 9.61
C ALA A 114 10.41 -11.00 9.80
N GLU A 115 9.76 -11.10 10.95
CA GLU A 115 8.59 -10.30 11.35
C GLU A 115 8.91 -8.80 11.37
N ALA A 116 10.09 -8.43 11.87
CA ALA A 116 10.51 -7.03 11.96
C ALA A 116 10.88 -6.45 10.59
N ILE A 117 11.39 -7.28 9.67
CA ILE A 117 11.65 -6.91 8.27
C ILE A 117 10.33 -6.72 7.53
N HIS A 118 9.40 -7.68 7.70
CA HIS A 118 8.06 -7.60 7.13
C HIS A 118 7.30 -6.36 7.61
N ALA A 119 7.23 -6.12 8.92
CA ALA A 119 6.53 -4.98 9.49
C ALA A 119 7.11 -3.64 9.02
N HIS A 120 8.44 -3.57 8.84
CA HIS A 120 9.09 -2.39 8.30
C HIS A 120 8.67 -2.11 6.86
N LYS A 121 8.76 -3.12 5.98
CA LYS A 121 8.35 -2.99 4.56
C LYS A 121 6.85 -2.79 4.41
N PHE A 122 6.04 -3.39 5.29
CA PHE A 122 4.60 -3.17 5.35
C PHE A 122 4.26 -1.72 5.68
N THR A 123 4.96 -1.12 6.64
CA THR A 123 4.74 0.28 7.00
C THR A 123 5.10 1.20 5.83
N GLU A 124 6.21 0.95 5.13
CA GLU A 124 6.58 1.71 3.92
C GLU A 124 5.51 1.56 2.83
N ALA A 125 5.11 0.33 2.51
CA ALA A 125 4.09 0.06 1.51
C ALA A 125 2.75 0.73 1.87
N LEU A 126 2.35 0.71 3.14
CA LEU A 126 1.13 1.33 3.64
C LEU A 126 1.15 2.85 3.48
N TRP A 127 2.26 3.51 3.83
CA TRP A 127 2.40 4.95 3.62
C TRP A 127 2.32 5.32 2.13
N PHE A 128 3.05 4.61 1.28
CA PHE A 128 3.06 4.88 -0.16
C PHE A 128 1.71 4.60 -0.84
N SER A 129 1.04 3.50 -0.50
CA SER A 129 -0.24 3.14 -1.14
C SER A 129 -1.41 4.00 -0.64
N SER A 130 -1.39 4.43 0.62
CA SER A 130 -2.44 5.26 1.23
C SER A 130 -2.53 6.68 0.65
N TRP A 131 -1.46 7.21 0.06
CA TRP A 131 -1.40 8.61 -0.37
C TRP A 131 -2.51 8.97 -1.37
N GLY A 132 -2.79 8.08 -2.34
CA GLY A 132 -3.88 8.27 -3.30
C GLY A 132 -5.26 8.23 -2.64
N PHE A 133 -5.46 7.34 -1.68
CA PHE A 133 -6.71 7.27 -0.92
C PHE A 133 -6.93 8.53 -0.08
N VAL A 134 -5.91 9.03 0.61
CA VAL A 134 -6.03 10.27 1.40
C VAL A 134 -6.35 11.46 0.50
N LEU A 135 -5.73 11.56 -0.68
CA LEU A 135 -5.98 12.66 -1.61
C LEU A 135 -7.36 12.63 -2.27
N LEU A 136 -7.96 11.45 -2.50
CA LEU A 136 -9.27 11.33 -3.14
C LEU A 136 -10.42 11.10 -2.16
N GLY A 137 -10.24 10.20 -1.20
CA GLY A 137 -11.26 9.80 -0.24
C GLY A 137 -11.53 10.85 0.84
N SER A 138 -10.51 11.57 1.33
CA SER A 138 -10.73 12.61 2.34
C SER A 138 -11.56 13.81 1.84
N PRO A 139 -11.28 14.43 0.67
CA PRO A 139 -12.10 15.55 0.20
C PRO A 139 -13.53 15.12 -0.11
N MET A 140 -13.72 13.91 -0.64
CA MET A 140 -15.06 13.35 -0.88
C MET A 140 -15.88 13.24 0.42
N LEU A 141 -15.30 12.64 1.47
CA LEU A 141 -15.99 12.47 2.75
C LEU A 141 -16.27 13.81 3.44
N ILE A 142 -15.34 14.76 3.37
CA ILE A 142 -15.51 16.09 3.94
C ILE A 142 -16.60 16.87 3.18
N ALA A 143 -16.59 16.83 1.85
CA ALA A 143 -17.61 17.46 1.01
C ALA A 143 -19.00 16.91 1.35
N TYR A 144 -19.13 15.58 1.48
CA TYR A 144 -20.38 14.96 1.89
C TYR A 144 -20.86 15.40 3.27
N GLY A 145 -19.95 15.46 4.26
CA GLY A 145 -20.29 15.93 5.61
C GLY A 145 -20.79 17.38 5.64
N ILE A 146 -20.21 18.25 4.81
CA ILE A 146 -20.64 19.65 4.69
C ILE A 146 -21.98 19.76 3.98
N VAL A 147 -22.18 19.07 2.84
CA VAL A 147 -23.43 19.14 2.06
C VAL A 147 -24.64 18.62 2.85
N ARG A 148 -24.43 17.67 3.76
CA ARG A 148 -25.52 17.08 4.57
C ARG A 148 -25.64 17.70 5.97
N ASP A 149 -25.01 18.85 6.21
CA ASP A 149 -24.99 19.55 7.51
C ASP A 149 -24.66 18.60 8.69
N ALA A 150 -23.66 17.75 8.52
CA ALA A 150 -23.31 16.73 9.49
C ALA A 150 -22.76 17.34 10.80
N PRO A 151 -23.05 16.72 11.96
CA PRO A 151 -22.52 17.19 13.23
C PRO A 151 -20.99 17.07 13.27
N TRP A 152 -20.35 17.90 14.07
CA TRP A 152 -18.88 17.92 14.22
C TRP A 152 -18.26 16.55 14.58
N SER A 153 -19.04 15.68 15.25
CA SER A 153 -18.65 14.31 15.59
C SER A 153 -18.35 13.45 14.36
N PHE A 154 -18.99 13.70 13.22
CA PHE A 154 -18.71 13.03 11.96
C PHE A 154 -17.26 13.25 11.51
N PHE A 155 -16.79 14.49 11.55
CA PHE A 155 -15.42 14.84 11.14
C PHE A 155 -14.36 14.24 12.06
N LEU A 156 -14.65 14.12 13.36
CA LEU A 156 -13.78 13.38 14.27
C LEU A 156 -13.74 11.89 13.95
N MET A 157 -14.89 11.28 13.65
CA MET A 157 -15.00 9.85 13.33
C MET A 157 -14.38 9.50 11.98
N LEU A 158 -14.20 10.49 11.10
CA LEU A 158 -13.54 10.36 9.80
C LEU A 158 -12.07 9.93 9.94
N ILE A 159 -11.36 10.42 10.97
CA ILE A 159 -9.95 10.07 11.23
C ILE A 159 -9.76 8.57 11.48
N PRO A 160 -10.41 7.95 12.50
CA PRO A 160 -10.29 6.51 12.72
C PRO A 160 -10.83 5.72 11.53
N PHE A 161 -11.89 6.19 10.84
CA PHE A 161 -12.38 5.55 9.62
C PHE A 161 -11.31 5.45 8.53
N ILE A 162 -10.62 6.56 8.20
CA ILE A 162 -9.53 6.56 7.22
C ILE A 162 -8.42 5.60 7.64
N VAL A 163 -8.00 5.65 8.92
CA VAL A 163 -6.91 4.79 9.42
C VAL A 163 -7.28 3.32 9.29
N THR A 164 -8.47 2.93 9.75
CA THR A 164 -8.95 1.55 9.66
C THR A 164 -9.14 1.12 8.20
N PHE A 165 -9.71 1.99 7.36
CA PHE A 165 -9.92 1.72 5.95
C PHE A 165 -8.60 1.55 5.18
N VAL A 166 -7.51 2.21 5.57
CA VAL A 166 -6.19 2.01 4.95
C VAL A 166 -5.58 0.68 5.39
N ILE A 167 -5.66 0.35 6.68
CA ILE A 167 -5.00 -0.83 7.26
C ILE A 167 -5.60 -2.13 6.69
N ILE A 168 -6.93 -2.23 6.58
CA ILE A 168 -7.62 -3.45 6.12
C ILE A 168 -7.14 -3.91 4.72
N PRO A 169 -7.29 -3.13 3.63
CA PRO A 169 -6.84 -3.52 2.29
C PRO A 169 -5.32 -3.65 2.22
N ALA A 170 -4.55 -2.83 2.95
CA ALA A 170 -3.10 -2.97 2.99
C ALA A 170 -2.69 -4.34 3.54
N SER A 171 -3.29 -4.78 4.65
CA SER A 171 -3.07 -6.10 5.23
C SER A 171 -3.49 -7.22 4.28
N ILE A 172 -4.66 -7.10 3.64
CA ILE A 172 -5.11 -8.06 2.62
C ILE A 172 -4.09 -8.15 1.47
N GLY A 173 -3.63 -7.00 0.95
CA GLY A 173 -2.63 -6.93 -0.11
C GLY A 173 -1.31 -7.61 0.28
N SER A 174 -0.85 -7.41 1.52
CA SER A 174 0.34 -8.08 2.04
C SER A 174 0.16 -9.59 2.16
N ILE A 175 -0.99 -10.05 2.65
CA ILE A 175 -1.30 -11.48 2.77
C ILE A 175 -1.35 -12.12 1.38
N LEU A 176 -2.04 -11.48 0.43
CA LEU A 176 -2.09 -11.92 -0.97
C LEU A 176 -0.70 -12.00 -1.59
N CYS A 177 0.16 -11.00 -1.34
CA CYS A 177 1.54 -11.03 -1.80
C CYS A 177 2.29 -12.28 -1.29
N MET A 178 2.22 -12.56 0.02
CA MET A 178 2.85 -13.74 0.60
C MET A 178 2.30 -15.05 0.02
N LEU A 179 0.98 -15.16 -0.14
CA LEU A 179 0.33 -16.34 -0.71
C LEU A 179 0.75 -16.56 -2.16
N VAL A 180 0.80 -15.50 -2.97
CA VAL A 180 1.27 -15.55 -4.36
C VAL A 180 2.71 -16.03 -4.39
N VAL A 181 3.59 -15.46 -3.57
CA VAL A 181 5.00 -15.85 -3.54
C VAL A 181 5.21 -17.28 -3.03
N ALA A 182 4.41 -17.73 -2.05
CA ALA A 182 4.42 -19.12 -1.61
C ALA A 182 3.93 -20.09 -2.71
N GLY A 183 3.01 -19.65 -3.57
CA GLY A 183 2.49 -20.41 -4.71
C GLY A 183 3.39 -20.39 -5.95
N LEU A 184 4.20 -19.34 -6.15
CA LEU A 184 5.08 -19.17 -7.32
C LEU A 184 6.04 -20.35 -7.57
N PRO A 185 6.70 -20.97 -6.57
CA PRO A 185 7.51 -22.16 -6.80
C PRO A 185 6.73 -23.30 -7.45
N ARG A 186 5.50 -23.55 -7.00
CA ARG A 186 4.62 -24.58 -7.59
C ARG A 186 4.20 -24.19 -9.00
N LEU A 187 3.84 -22.92 -9.22
CA LEU A 187 3.44 -22.43 -10.53
C LEU A 187 4.59 -22.47 -11.54
N ARG A 188 5.82 -22.16 -11.12
CA ARG A 188 7.03 -22.30 -11.94
C ARG A 188 7.32 -23.76 -12.25
N LEU A 189 7.14 -24.67 -11.30
CA LEU A 189 7.26 -26.11 -11.55
C LEU A 189 6.21 -26.60 -12.54
N HIS A 190 4.95 -26.15 -12.43
CA HIS A 190 3.90 -26.49 -13.39
C HIS A 190 4.18 -25.91 -14.78
N ALA A 191 4.57 -24.64 -14.88
CA ALA A 191 4.95 -24.01 -16.14
C ALA A 191 6.17 -24.68 -16.78
N LEU A 192 7.20 -25.03 -16.00
CA LEU A 192 8.35 -25.81 -16.46
C LEU A 192 7.93 -27.19 -16.94
N SER A 193 7.10 -27.91 -16.18
CA SER A 193 6.63 -29.24 -16.56
C SER A 193 5.79 -29.22 -17.85
N ILE A 194 4.95 -28.20 -18.05
CA ILE A 194 4.17 -28.01 -19.29
C ILE A 194 5.12 -27.69 -20.46
N SER A 195 6.09 -26.80 -20.26
CA SER A 195 7.08 -26.49 -21.30
C SER A 195 7.92 -27.71 -21.69
N LEU A 196 8.32 -28.53 -20.71
CA LEU A 196 9.09 -29.74 -20.93
C LEU A 196 8.25 -30.80 -21.66
N ALA A 197 6.97 -30.93 -21.31
CA ALA A 197 6.03 -31.80 -22.02
C ALA A 197 5.86 -31.39 -23.48
N ILE A 198 5.70 -30.09 -23.76
CA ILE A 198 5.59 -29.56 -25.13
C ILE A 198 6.86 -29.85 -25.94
N VAL A 199 8.04 -29.62 -25.35
CA VAL A 199 9.32 -29.91 -26.00
C VAL A 199 9.47 -31.41 -26.26
N ALA A 200 9.12 -32.27 -25.30
CA ALA A 200 9.18 -33.72 -25.48
C ALA A 200 8.23 -34.20 -26.59
N THR A 201 7.01 -33.69 -26.64
CA THR A 201 6.07 -34.01 -27.74
C THR A 201 6.56 -33.50 -29.09
N GLY A 202 7.20 -32.32 -29.13
CA GLY A 202 7.80 -31.78 -30.35
C GLY A 202 8.96 -32.62 -30.87
N ILE A 203 9.85 -33.09 -29.98
CA ILE A 203 10.97 -33.98 -30.33
C ILE A 203 10.44 -35.32 -30.86
N LEU A 204 9.44 -35.91 -30.21
CA LEU A 204 8.83 -37.16 -30.66
C LEU A 204 8.19 -37.00 -32.05
N TRP A 205 7.50 -35.89 -32.30
CA TRP A 205 6.86 -35.62 -33.59
C TRP A 205 7.89 -35.43 -34.72
N VAL A 206 8.99 -34.70 -34.45
CA VAL A 206 10.09 -34.52 -35.40
C VAL A 206 10.86 -35.81 -35.63
N SER A 207 10.98 -36.68 -34.64
CA SER A 207 11.63 -38.00 -34.81
C SER A 207 10.79 -39.02 -35.59
N TRP A 208 9.47 -38.77 -35.70
CA TRP A 208 8.52 -39.62 -36.43
C TRP A 208 8.20 -39.11 -37.85
N ALA A 209 8.60 -37.88 -38.19
CA ALA A 209 8.46 -37.25 -39.50
C ALA A 209 9.75 -37.39 -40.33
#